data_AF-A0A8J7P9P3-F1
#
_entry.id   AF-A0A8J7P9P3-F1
#
_cell.length_a   1.000
_cell.length_b   1.000
_cell.length_c   1.000
_cell.angle_alpha   90.00
_cell.angle_beta   90.00
_cell.angle_gamma   90.00
#
_symmetry.space_group_name_H-M   'P 1'
#
loop_
_entity.id
_entity.type
_entity.pdbx_description
1 polymer ?
#
loop_
_entity_poly.entity_id
_entity_poly.type
_entity_poly.pdbx_seq_one_letter_code
_entity_poly.pdbx_strand_id
1 'polypeptide(L)'
;MSTQRSNTAETQDFFTSQSPAQHKEVVDLEGLDHVFKWASETVSDGEEDKRVRQARDNRMRKQVLEIIEDYKEQKIVSKSQDEVAYLQRRVIALLTKLQELTEENSTIKQVMVSQFWAVQKIPHLEAQVKVLQAVEYEKEAAVKERRYLMDALAKLKVERDYLEDILETVENENTRLSEILRETRAEVTTLKARKWWHFFLPKTK
;
A
#
# COMPACT_ATOMS: atom_id res chain seq x y z
N MET A 1 25.37 -33.76 19.73
CA MET A 1 26.76 -33.59 19.21
C MET A 1 26.76 -32.42 18.24
N SER A 2 27.00 -31.20 18.73
CA SER A 2 27.31 -30.04 17.88
C SER A 2 28.30 -29.17 18.64
N THR A 3 29.48 -29.03 18.06
CA THR A 3 30.64 -28.32 18.59
C THR A 3 30.41 -26.80 18.51
N GLN A 4 30.11 -26.19 19.64
CA GLN A 4 30.35 -24.76 19.85
C GLN A 4 31.81 -24.57 20.28
N ARG A 5 32.63 -24.11 19.33
CA ARG A 5 33.91 -23.44 19.60
C ARG A 5 33.76 -21.98 19.20
N SER A 6 34.53 -21.11 19.87
CA SER A 6 34.81 -19.71 19.56
C SER A 6 33.81 -18.70 20.16
N ASN A 7 34.17 -17.74 21.01
CA ASN A 7 35.47 -17.30 21.52
C ASN A 7 35.26 -16.66 22.90
N THR A 8 36.20 -16.94 23.79
CA THR A 8 36.38 -16.32 25.10
C THR A 8 36.48 -14.80 24.98
N ALA A 9 35.65 -14.09 25.73
CA ALA A 9 35.71 -12.63 25.92
C ALA A 9 36.87 -12.25 26.87
N GLU A 10 38.07 -12.70 26.54
CA GLU A 10 39.31 -12.41 27.27
C GLU A 10 40.41 -12.13 26.25
N THR A 11 40.31 -11.01 25.55
CA THR A 11 41.46 -10.33 24.90
C THR A 11 40.98 -9.02 24.30
N GLN A 12 40.90 -7.99 25.14
CA GLN A 12 41.27 -6.63 24.75
C GLN A 12 41.52 -5.79 26.02
N ASP A 13 42.46 -6.27 26.82
CA ASP A 13 43.37 -5.38 27.55
C ASP A 13 44.11 -4.54 26.50
N PHE A 14 43.53 -3.42 26.08
CA PHE A 14 44.22 -2.41 25.26
C PHE A 14 44.77 -1.25 26.12
N PHE A 15 44.77 -1.41 27.44
CA PHE A 15 45.30 -0.42 28.39
C PHE A 15 46.35 -1.00 29.33
N THR A 16 47.36 -1.70 28.80
CA THR A 16 48.53 -2.11 29.59
C THR A 16 49.80 -2.20 28.74
N SER A 17 50.17 -1.13 28.04
CA SER A 17 51.57 -0.95 27.58
C SER A 17 51.89 0.48 27.18
N GLN A 18 51.61 1.47 28.03
CA GLN A 18 52.36 2.72 27.99
C GLN A 18 52.82 3.07 29.40
N SER A 19 54.04 2.62 29.72
CA SER A 19 54.75 3.17 30.87
C SER A 19 54.97 4.67 30.63
N PRO A 20 54.70 5.56 31.58
CA PRO A 20 54.98 6.99 31.44
C PRO A 20 56.49 7.34 31.47
N ALA A 21 57.38 6.35 31.38
CA ALA A 21 58.79 6.48 31.74
C ALA A 21 59.78 6.46 30.55
N GLN A 22 59.30 6.46 29.31
CA GLN A 22 60.18 6.39 28.12
C GLN A 22 59.78 7.35 26.99
N HIS A 23 59.64 8.64 27.30
CA HIS A 23 59.78 9.69 26.28
C HIS A 23 60.92 10.61 26.68
N LYS A 24 62.14 10.14 26.47
CA LYS A 24 63.34 10.98 26.46
C LYS A 24 63.76 11.15 25.01
N GLU A 25 62.93 11.84 24.22
CA GLU A 25 63.37 12.35 22.93
C GLU A 25 64.41 13.42 23.21
N VAL A 26 65.67 13.07 22.93
CA VAL A 26 66.80 13.98 22.93
C VAL A 26 66.47 15.06 21.89
N VAL A 27 66.16 16.26 22.38
CA VAL A 27 66.05 17.46 21.57
C VAL A 27 67.40 17.68 20.91
N ASP A 28 67.50 17.40 19.62
CA ASP A 28 68.68 17.76 18.84
C ASP A 28 68.74 19.29 18.74
N LEU A 29 69.80 19.87 19.30
CA LEU A 29 69.97 21.30 19.51
C LEU A 29 70.62 21.99 18.29
N GLU A 30 71.01 21.22 17.26
CA GLU A 30 71.60 21.75 16.04
C GLU A 30 70.57 22.51 15.20
N GLY A 31 70.71 23.84 15.12
CA GLY A 31 69.93 24.72 14.23
C GLY A 31 69.09 25.81 14.91
N LEU A 32 68.91 25.74 16.24
CA LEU A 32 68.20 26.78 17.01
C LEU A 32 69.11 27.91 17.52
N ASP A 33 70.43 27.80 17.35
CA ASP A 33 71.44 28.74 17.85
C ASP A 33 71.25 30.18 17.34
N HIS A 34 70.71 30.36 16.14
CA HIS A 34 70.46 31.68 15.56
C HIS A 34 69.34 32.46 16.30
N VAL A 35 68.33 31.75 16.81
CA VAL A 35 67.23 32.34 17.59
C VAL A 35 67.74 32.76 18.96
N PHE A 36 68.59 31.94 19.58
CA PHE A 36 69.21 32.25 20.88
C PHE A 36 70.19 33.43 20.80
N LYS A 37 70.97 33.52 19.70
CA LYS A 37 71.89 34.64 19.48
C LYS A 37 71.15 35.97 19.27
N TRP A 38 70.04 35.95 18.53
CA TRP A 38 69.23 37.15 18.28
C TRP A 38 68.49 37.66 19.53
N ALA A 39 67.93 36.76 20.34
CA ALA A 39 67.31 37.10 21.63
C ALA A 39 68.33 37.62 22.66
N SER A 40 69.57 37.14 22.59
CA SER A 40 70.69 37.58 23.42
C SER A 40 71.18 38.99 23.07
N GLU A 41 71.30 39.30 21.78
CA GLU A 41 71.82 40.59 21.29
C GLU A 41 70.83 41.76 21.44
N THR A 42 69.52 41.51 21.45
CA THR A 42 68.50 42.56 21.54
C THR A 42 68.20 43.04 22.97
N VAL A 43 68.71 42.36 24.01
CA VAL A 43 68.27 42.58 25.41
C VAL A 43 69.39 43.07 26.34
N SER A 44 70.66 43.19 25.91
CA SER A 44 71.76 43.47 26.83
C SER A 44 72.67 44.65 26.40
N ASP A 45 72.37 45.82 26.98
CA ASP A 45 73.31 46.94 27.18
C ASP A 45 74.22 46.65 28.40
N GLY A 46 75.54 46.83 28.22
CA GLY A 46 76.53 47.20 29.25
C GLY A 46 76.74 46.33 30.51
N GLU A 47 77.82 45.53 30.51
CA GLU A 47 78.50 44.92 31.69
C GLU A 47 77.68 44.02 32.63
N GLU A 48 77.45 42.76 32.23
CA GLU A 48 77.09 41.67 33.16
C GLU A 48 78.10 40.51 33.12
N ASP A 49 78.41 39.99 34.30
CA ASP A 49 79.31 38.86 34.56
C ASP A 49 78.91 37.61 33.74
N LYS A 50 79.85 37.04 32.98
CA LYS A 50 79.63 35.94 32.00
C LYS A 50 78.88 34.74 32.59
N ARG A 51 79.02 34.48 33.89
CA ARG A 51 78.34 33.37 34.60
C ARG A 51 76.85 33.65 34.85
N VAL A 52 76.47 34.88 35.15
CA VAL A 52 75.07 35.28 35.34
C VAL A 52 74.34 35.23 33.99
N ARG A 53 75.02 35.64 32.91
CA ARG A 53 74.52 35.55 31.54
C ARG A 53 74.23 34.11 31.11
N GLN A 54 75.16 33.18 31.35
CA GLN A 54 74.94 31.74 31.08
C GLN A 54 73.80 31.14 31.91
N ALA A 55 73.65 31.52 33.18
CA ALA A 55 72.56 31.01 34.02
C ALA A 55 71.18 31.52 33.56
N ARG A 56 71.10 32.79 33.15
CA ARG A 56 69.91 33.41 32.58
C ARG A 56 69.53 32.78 31.23
N ASP A 57 70.51 32.59 30.34
CA ASP A 57 70.30 31.93 29.05
C ASP A 57 69.85 30.47 29.22
N ASN A 58 70.43 29.72 30.16
CA ASN A 58 69.99 28.36 30.45
C ASN A 58 68.56 28.31 31.01
N ARG A 59 68.18 29.27 31.86
CA ARG A 59 66.80 29.36 32.39
C ARG A 59 65.82 29.73 31.28
N MET A 60 66.17 30.69 30.43
CA MET A 60 65.35 31.10 29.29
C MET A 60 65.22 29.97 28.27
N ARG A 61 66.30 29.23 28.00
CA ARG A 61 66.28 28.03 27.15
C ARG A 61 65.35 26.96 27.70
N LYS A 62 65.36 26.71 29.01
CA LYS A 62 64.46 25.75 29.65
C LYS A 62 62.98 26.19 29.54
N GLN A 63 62.69 27.47 29.78
CA GLN A 63 61.34 28.02 29.64
C GLN A 63 60.84 27.97 28.18
N VAL A 64 61.70 28.27 27.21
CA VAL A 64 61.35 28.18 25.78
C VAL A 64 61.12 26.73 25.37
N LEU A 65 61.93 25.78 25.86
CA LEU A 65 61.73 24.36 25.59
C LEU A 65 60.42 23.84 26.19
N GLU A 66 60.09 24.24 27.42
CA GLU A 66 58.83 23.90 28.10
C GLU A 66 57.61 24.42 27.32
N ILE A 67 57.65 25.68 26.85
CA ILE A 67 56.59 26.25 26.00
C ILE A 67 56.45 25.49 24.66
N ILE A 68 57.57 25.08 24.06
CA ILE A 68 57.56 24.31 22.79
C ILE A 68 56.98 22.91 23.02
N GLU A 69 57.30 22.27 24.14
CA GLU A 69 56.80 20.96 24.54
C GLU A 69 55.29 21.03 24.79
N ASP A 70 54.83 21.99 25.60
CA ASP A 70 53.41 22.25 25.86
C ASP A 70 52.62 22.49 24.57
N TYR A 71 53.18 23.28 23.64
CA TYR A 71 52.54 23.56 22.35
C TYR A 71 52.44 22.30 21.46
N LYS A 72 53.47 21.45 21.46
CA LYS A 72 53.44 20.18 20.72
C LYS A 72 52.42 19.22 21.32
N GLU A 73 52.36 19.08 22.63
CA GLU A 73 51.36 18.26 23.31
C GLU A 73 49.94 18.77 23.02
N GLN A 74 49.70 20.08 23.14
CA GLN A 74 48.40 20.67 22.85
C GLN A 74 47.98 20.47 21.38
N LYS A 75 48.93 20.51 20.44
CA LYS A 75 48.68 20.21 19.03
C LYS A 75 48.34 18.73 18.78
N ILE A 76 48.93 17.81 19.54
CA ILE A 76 48.62 16.37 19.43
C ILE A 76 47.24 16.08 20.05
N VAL A 77 46.94 16.69 21.20
CA VAL A 77 45.64 16.56 21.88
C VAL A 77 44.51 17.13 21.02
N SER A 78 44.70 18.29 20.39
CA SER A 78 43.68 18.84 19.48
C SER A 78 43.43 17.95 18.26
N LYS A 79 44.48 17.39 17.64
CA LYS A 79 44.33 16.43 16.55
C LYS A 79 43.58 15.16 16.97
N SER A 80 43.88 14.61 18.15
CA SER A 80 43.17 13.42 18.64
C SER A 80 41.70 13.74 18.95
N GLN A 81 41.41 14.92 19.48
CA GLN A 81 40.04 15.38 19.70
C GLN A 81 39.26 15.54 18.39
N ASP A 82 39.87 16.06 17.33
CA ASP A 82 39.24 16.17 16.01
C ASP A 82 38.93 14.79 15.42
N GLU A 83 39.85 13.83 15.55
CA GLU A 83 39.64 12.44 15.13
C GLU A 83 38.53 11.76 15.94
N VAL A 84 38.53 11.93 17.25
CA VAL A 84 37.47 11.43 18.14
C VAL A 84 36.12 12.03 17.77
N ALA A 85 36.05 13.35 17.54
CA ALA A 85 34.83 14.02 17.14
C ALA A 85 34.33 13.58 15.76
N TYR A 86 35.24 13.29 14.82
CA TYR A 86 34.89 12.70 13.53
C TYR A 86 34.32 11.29 13.68
N LEU A 87 34.98 10.43 14.46
CA LEU A 87 34.54 9.07 14.72
C LEU A 87 33.19 9.06 15.44
N GLN A 88 32.98 9.92 16.43
CA GLN A 88 31.70 10.07 17.12
C GLN A 88 30.58 10.45 16.15
N ARG A 89 30.80 11.44 15.27
CA ARG A 89 29.82 11.81 14.23
C ARG A 89 29.50 10.64 13.30
N ARG A 90 30.51 9.88 12.91
CA ARG A 90 30.33 8.71 12.04
C ARG A 90 29.56 7.59 12.73
N VAL A 91 29.84 7.32 14.02
CA VAL A 91 29.11 6.34 14.82
C VAL A 91 27.64 6.74 14.94
N ILE A 92 27.35 8.01 15.22
CA ILE A 92 25.98 8.52 15.26
C ILE A 92 25.27 8.28 13.93
N ALA A 93 25.90 8.63 12.80
CA ALA A 93 25.31 8.42 11.48
C ALA A 93 25.01 6.94 11.18
N LEU A 94 25.91 6.03 11.58
CA LEU A 94 25.71 4.59 11.43
C LEU A 94 24.57 4.06 12.32
N LEU A 95 24.46 4.56 13.56
CA LEU A 95 23.37 4.21 14.47
C LEU A 95 22.01 4.69 13.94
N THR A 96 21.96 5.91 13.37
CA THR A 96 20.74 6.40 12.71
C THR A 96 20.33 5.51 11.55
N LYS A 97 21.28 5.07 10.71
CA LYS A 97 20.99 4.12 9.62
C LYS A 97 20.53 2.75 10.10
N LEU A 98 21.11 2.25 11.19
CA LEU A 98 20.63 1.01 11.81
C LEU A 98 19.20 1.14 12.35
N GLN A 99 18.86 2.29 12.91
CA GLN A 99 17.51 2.57 13.37
C GLN A 99 16.50 2.60 12.21
N GLU A 100 16.81 3.33 11.13
CA GLU A 100 15.98 3.35 9.91
C GLU A 100 15.70 1.93 9.39
N LEU A 101 16.73 1.10 9.24
CA LEU A 101 16.59 -0.29 8.78
C LEU A 101 15.77 -1.15 9.74
N THR A 102 15.84 -0.88 11.05
CA THR A 102 15.06 -1.61 12.06
C THR A 102 13.57 -1.26 11.95
N GLU A 103 13.26 0.02 11.74
CA GLU A 103 11.89 0.51 11.53
C GLU A 103 11.30 -0.03 10.22
N GLU A 104 12.07 -0.01 9.13
CA GLU A 104 11.67 -0.62 7.85
C GLU A 104 11.38 -2.12 8.00
N ASN A 105 12.24 -2.87 8.69
CA ASN A 105 12.05 -4.30 8.94
C ASN A 105 10.75 -4.58 9.73
N SER A 106 10.44 -3.74 10.72
CA SER A 106 9.21 -3.86 11.50
C SER A 106 7.95 -3.64 10.64
N THR A 107 8.00 -2.67 9.74
CA THR A 107 6.92 -2.35 8.80
C THR A 107 6.70 -3.49 7.81
N ILE A 108 7.78 -4.05 7.26
CA ILE A 108 7.72 -5.21 6.37
C ILE A 108 7.06 -6.40 7.06
N LYS A 109 7.42 -6.69 8.31
CA LYS A 109 6.79 -7.78 9.09
C LYS A 109 5.29 -7.56 9.26
N GLN A 110 4.86 -6.33 9.56
CA GLN A 110 3.44 -6.01 9.70
C GLN A 110 2.69 -6.22 8.38
N VAL A 111 3.26 -5.78 7.25
CA VAL A 111 2.69 -5.99 5.92
C VAL A 111 2.59 -7.48 5.60
N MET A 112 3.64 -8.26 5.86
CA MET A 112 3.64 -9.71 5.63
C MET A 112 2.53 -10.41 6.41
N VAL A 113 2.35 -10.08 7.69
CA VAL A 113 1.28 -10.67 8.52
C VAL A 113 -0.10 -10.30 7.95
N SER A 114 -0.31 -9.03 7.58
CA SER A 114 -1.57 -8.59 6.96
C SER A 114 -1.85 -9.32 5.66
N GLN A 115 -0.85 -9.47 4.79
CA GLN A 115 -0.98 -10.18 3.52
C GLN A 115 -1.26 -11.67 3.72
N PHE A 116 -0.61 -12.30 4.70
CA PHE A 116 -0.86 -13.70 5.04
C PHE A 116 -2.33 -13.96 5.37
N TRP A 117 -2.93 -13.14 6.23
CA TRP A 117 -4.34 -13.26 6.58
C TRP A 117 -5.28 -12.96 5.41
N ALA A 118 -4.93 -12.00 4.54
CA ALA A 118 -5.68 -11.73 3.32
C ALA A 118 -5.69 -12.94 2.38
N VAL A 119 -4.53 -13.57 2.17
CA VAL A 119 -4.37 -14.76 1.31
C VAL A 119 -5.12 -15.96 1.87
N GLN A 120 -5.09 -16.18 3.19
CA GLN A 120 -5.87 -17.26 3.81
C GLN A 120 -7.38 -17.14 3.56
N LYS A 121 -7.88 -15.92 3.30
CA LYS A 121 -9.30 -15.68 3.05
C LYS A 121 -9.72 -15.97 1.61
N ILE A 122 -8.77 -16.05 0.67
CA ILE A 122 -9.03 -16.24 -0.76
C ILE A 122 -9.84 -17.52 -1.06
N PRO A 123 -9.50 -18.71 -0.53
CA PRO A 123 -10.22 -19.93 -0.87
C PRO A 123 -11.70 -19.90 -0.47
N HIS A 124 -12.00 -19.24 0.66
CA HIS A 124 -13.38 -19.06 1.11
C HIS A 124 -14.17 -18.13 0.19
N LEU A 125 -13.56 -17.02 -0.23
CA LEU A 125 -14.18 -16.09 -1.19
C LEU A 125 -14.38 -16.76 -2.56
N GLU A 126 -13.42 -17.55 -3.04
CA GLU A 126 -13.55 -18.31 -4.28
C GLU A 126 -14.70 -19.33 -4.21
N ALA A 127 -14.87 -20.00 -3.08
CA ALA A 127 -15.99 -20.92 -2.87
C ALA A 127 -17.34 -20.18 -2.90
N GLN A 128 -17.44 -19.01 -2.26
CA GLN A 128 -18.64 -18.17 -2.31
C GLN A 128 -18.95 -17.70 -3.73
N VAL A 129 -17.94 -17.27 -4.49
CA VAL A 129 -18.12 -16.85 -5.89
C VAL A 129 -18.67 -17.99 -6.74
N LYS A 130 -18.16 -19.22 -6.57
CA LYS A 130 -18.68 -20.40 -7.30
C LYS A 130 -20.15 -20.67 -6.99
N VAL A 131 -20.55 -20.56 -5.72
CA VAL A 131 -21.96 -20.74 -5.32
C VAL A 131 -22.83 -19.65 -5.92
N LEU A 132 -22.40 -18.39 -5.86
CA LEU A 132 -23.14 -17.26 -6.43
C LEU A 132 -23.32 -17.39 -7.93
N GLN A 133 -22.28 -17.83 -8.65
CA GLN A 133 -22.36 -18.09 -10.09
C GLN A 133 -23.42 -19.15 -10.43
N ALA A 134 -23.50 -20.24 -9.66
CA ALA A 134 -24.51 -21.27 -9.86
C ALA A 134 -25.93 -20.70 -9.71
N VAL A 135 -26.18 -19.91 -8.66
CA VAL A 135 -27.47 -19.26 -8.43
C VAL A 135 -27.80 -18.24 -9.52
N GLU A 136 -26.79 -17.55 -10.06
CA GLU A 136 -26.97 -16.59 -11.15
C GLU A 136 -27.41 -17.28 -12.46
N TYR A 137 -26.82 -18.44 -12.79
CA TYR A 137 -27.27 -19.24 -13.93
C TYR A 137 -28.72 -19.71 -13.80
N GLU A 138 -29.13 -20.17 -12.61
CA GLU A 138 -30.53 -20.57 -12.35
C GLU A 138 -31.49 -19.38 -12.51
N LYS A 139 -31.10 -18.21 -11.98
CA LYS A 139 -31.88 -16.97 -12.13
C LYS A 139 -32.03 -16.59 -13.60
N GLU A 140 -30.96 -16.65 -14.39
CA GLU A 140 -31.04 -16.36 -15.83
C GLU A 140 -31.94 -17.34 -16.59
N ALA A 141 -31.87 -18.63 -16.25
CA ALA A 141 -32.75 -19.65 -16.82
C ALA A 141 -34.23 -19.35 -16.51
N ALA A 142 -34.54 -19.02 -15.25
CA ALA A 142 -35.88 -18.65 -14.81
C ALA A 142 -36.40 -17.39 -15.51
N VAL A 143 -35.55 -16.38 -15.73
CA VAL A 143 -35.92 -15.16 -16.47
C VAL A 143 -36.23 -15.47 -17.93
N LYS A 144 -35.44 -16.32 -18.58
CA LYS A 144 -35.70 -16.76 -19.96
C LYS A 144 -37.00 -17.55 -20.05
N GLU A 145 -37.23 -18.51 -19.15
CA GLU A 145 -38.46 -19.29 -19.09
C GLU A 145 -39.68 -18.38 -18.88
N ARG A 146 -39.64 -17.47 -17.91
CA ARG A 146 -40.70 -16.48 -17.68
C ARG A 146 -41.01 -15.68 -18.95
N ARG A 147 -39.99 -15.26 -19.70
CA ARG A 147 -40.19 -14.52 -20.95
C ARG A 147 -40.92 -15.37 -21.98
N TYR A 148 -40.48 -16.61 -22.19
CA TYR A 148 -41.15 -17.54 -23.10
C TYR A 148 -42.62 -17.77 -22.72
N LEU A 149 -42.89 -17.96 -21.42
CA LEU A 149 -44.26 -18.14 -20.91
C LEU A 149 -45.12 -16.89 -21.11
N MET A 150 -44.57 -15.70 -20.88
CA MET A 150 -45.27 -14.44 -21.11
C MET A 150 -45.58 -14.21 -22.59
N ASP A 151 -44.64 -14.52 -23.48
CA ASP A 151 -44.85 -14.40 -24.93
C ASP A 151 -45.92 -15.40 -25.42
N ALA A 152 -45.92 -16.63 -24.89
CA ALA A 152 -46.95 -17.62 -25.19
C ALA A 152 -48.33 -17.18 -24.67
N LEU A 153 -48.40 -16.64 -23.44
CA LEU A 153 -49.62 -16.10 -22.87
C LEU A 153 -50.19 -14.95 -23.69
N ALA A 154 -49.33 -14.06 -24.21
CA ALA A 154 -49.75 -12.97 -25.08
C ALA A 154 -50.42 -13.47 -26.37
N LYS A 155 -49.86 -14.51 -27.00
CA LYS A 155 -50.47 -15.15 -28.19
C LYS A 155 -51.83 -15.76 -27.89
N LEU A 156 -51.94 -16.51 -26.78
CA LEU A 156 -53.21 -17.11 -26.37
C LEU A 156 -54.28 -16.06 -26.04
N LYS A 157 -53.89 -14.89 -25.52
CA LYS A 157 -54.83 -13.78 -25.32
C LYS A 157 -55.36 -13.27 -26.65
N VAL A 158 -54.50 -13.02 -27.63
CA VAL A 158 -54.92 -12.57 -28.97
C VAL A 158 -55.86 -13.59 -29.63
N GLU A 159 -55.56 -14.89 -29.55
CA GLU A 159 -56.43 -15.94 -30.08
C GLU A 159 -57.79 -15.99 -29.38
N ARG A 160 -57.80 -15.83 -28.05
CA ARG A 160 -59.04 -15.77 -27.27
C ARG A 160 -59.88 -14.55 -27.63
N ASP A 161 -59.28 -13.36 -27.71
CA ASP A 161 -59.98 -12.13 -28.09
C ASP A 161 -60.60 -12.27 -29.48
N TYR A 162 -59.87 -12.87 -30.44
CA TYR A 162 -60.40 -13.17 -31.77
C TYR A 162 -61.57 -14.16 -31.76
N LEU A 163 -61.53 -15.19 -30.92
CA LEU A 163 -62.64 -16.14 -30.76
C LEU A 163 -63.86 -15.50 -30.09
N GLU A 164 -63.64 -14.60 -29.13
CA GLU A 164 -64.71 -13.81 -28.49
C GLU A 164 -65.41 -12.91 -29.51
N ASP A 165 -64.66 -12.21 -30.37
CA ASP A 165 -65.24 -11.40 -31.46
C ASP A 165 -66.10 -12.25 -32.41
N ILE A 166 -65.61 -13.43 -32.82
CA ILE A 166 -66.39 -14.34 -33.67
C ILE A 166 -67.66 -14.80 -32.95
N LEU A 167 -67.55 -15.20 -31.69
CA LEU A 167 -68.70 -15.68 -30.92
C LEU A 167 -69.77 -14.59 -30.86
N GLU A 168 -69.40 -13.35 -30.55
CA GLU A 168 -70.32 -12.21 -30.50
C GLU A 168 -71.02 -12.00 -31.85
N THR A 169 -70.28 -12.04 -32.97
CA THR A 169 -70.89 -11.91 -34.31
C THR A 169 -71.89 -13.03 -34.61
N VAL A 170 -71.58 -14.27 -34.22
CA VAL A 170 -72.46 -15.42 -34.43
C VAL A 170 -73.70 -15.35 -33.55
N GLU A 171 -73.57 -14.93 -32.29
CA GLU A 171 -74.70 -14.73 -31.38
C GLU A 171 -75.64 -13.63 -31.86
N ASN A 172 -75.09 -12.50 -32.34
CA ASN A 172 -75.85 -11.41 -32.94
C ASN A 172 -76.57 -11.84 -34.23
N GLU A 173 -75.92 -12.63 -35.09
CA GLU A 173 -76.58 -13.14 -36.29
C GLU A 173 -77.69 -14.16 -35.95
N ASN A 174 -77.45 -15.03 -34.96
CA ASN A 174 -78.42 -16.02 -34.54
C ASN A 174 -79.67 -15.38 -33.90
N THR A 175 -79.48 -14.32 -33.09
CA THR A 175 -80.60 -13.53 -32.56
C THR A 175 -81.39 -12.86 -33.67
N ARG A 176 -80.72 -12.24 -34.65
CA ARG A 176 -81.35 -11.67 -35.85
C ARG A 176 -82.16 -12.70 -36.65
N LEU A 177 -81.56 -13.86 -36.94
CA LEU A 177 -82.24 -14.95 -37.66
C LEU A 177 -83.44 -15.49 -36.88
N SER A 178 -83.33 -15.57 -35.56
CA SER A 178 -84.43 -15.99 -34.68
C SER A 178 -85.59 -15.00 -34.70
N GLU A 179 -85.31 -13.70 -34.75
CA GLU A 179 -86.33 -12.65 -34.92
C GLU A 179 -87.04 -12.75 -36.26
N ILE A 180 -86.30 -12.85 -37.36
CA ILE A 180 -86.86 -13.03 -38.71
C ILE A 180 -87.71 -14.31 -38.77
N LEU A 181 -87.22 -15.41 -38.19
CA LEU A 181 -87.98 -16.66 -38.12
C LEU A 181 -89.28 -16.51 -37.33
N ARG A 182 -89.26 -15.74 -36.23
CA ARG A 182 -90.45 -15.45 -35.43
C ARG A 182 -91.46 -14.62 -36.23
N GLU A 183 -91.00 -13.58 -36.93
CA GLU A 183 -91.84 -12.71 -37.76
C GLU A 183 -92.47 -13.46 -38.94
N THR A 184 -91.65 -14.19 -39.70
CA THR A 184 -92.13 -15.02 -40.83
C THR A 184 -93.12 -16.10 -40.37
N ARG A 185 -92.91 -16.72 -39.21
CA ARG A 185 -93.90 -17.64 -38.61
C ARG A 185 -95.22 -16.93 -38.31
N ALA A 186 -95.18 -15.69 -37.82
CA ALA A 186 -96.39 -14.89 -37.56
C ALA A 186 -97.08 -14.45 -38.87
N GLU A 187 -96.33 -14.11 -39.91
CA GLU A 187 -96.90 -13.83 -41.23
C GLU A 187 -97.57 -15.06 -41.83
N VAL A 188 -96.93 -16.22 -41.74
CA VAL A 188 -97.52 -17.48 -42.21
C VAL A 188 -98.81 -17.79 -41.45
N THR A 189 -98.89 -17.56 -40.13
CA THR A 189 -100.14 -17.79 -39.39
C THR A 189 -101.25 -16.80 -39.77
N THR A 190 -100.94 -15.53 -40.01
CA THR A 190 -101.92 -14.54 -40.45
C THR A 190 -102.42 -14.80 -41.88
N LEU A 191 -101.52 -15.10 -42.81
CA LEU A 191 -101.87 -15.59 -44.14
C LEU A 191 -102.74 -16.84 -44.01
N LYS A 192 -102.36 -17.76 -43.11
CA LYS A 192 -103.16 -18.96 -42.87
C LYS A 192 -104.60 -18.68 -42.43
N ALA A 193 -104.79 -17.74 -41.52
CA ALA A 193 -106.12 -17.31 -41.08
C ALA A 193 -106.94 -16.66 -42.22
N ARG A 194 -106.28 -15.92 -43.12
CA ARG A 194 -106.90 -15.25 -44.27
C ARG A 194 -107.36 -16.20 -45.38
N LYS A 195 -107.05 -17.51 -45.30
CA LYS A 195 -107.51 -18.51 -46.29
C LYS A 195 -107.10 -18.18 -47.74
N TRP A 196 -106.01 -17.44 -47.93
CA TRP A 196 -105.54 -16.94 -49.24
C TRP A 196 -105.33 -18.04 -50.31
N TRP A 197 -104.96 -19.26 -49.91
CA TRP A 197 -104.83 -20.42 -50.82
C TRP A 197 -106.16 -20.90 -51.41
N HIS A 198 -107.31 -20.49 -50.86
CA HIS A 198 -108.61 -20.88 -51.44
C HIS A 198 -108.87 -20.24 -52.81
N PHE A 199 -108.12 -19.20 -53.20
CA PHE A 199 -108.18 -18.62 -54.55
C PHE A 199 -107.41 -19.44 -55.60
N PHE A 200 -106.49 -20.31 -55.18
CA PHE A 200 -105.67 -21.13 -56.07
C PHE A 200 -106.16 -22.59 -56.19
N LEU A 201 -107.22 -22.96 -55.47
CA LEU A 201 -107.89 -24.24 -55.68
C LEU A 201 -108.66 -24.18 -57.00
N PRO A 202 -108.39 -25.08 -57.97
CA PRO A 202 -109.17 -25.11 -59.20
C PRO A 202 -110.62 -25.37 -58.81
N LYS A 203 -111.53 -24.50 -59.27
CA LYS A 203 -112.97 -24.72 -59.10
C LYS A 203 -113.33 -26.00 -59.84
N THR A 204 -113.41 -27.11 -59.10
CA THR A 204 -114.01 -28.34 -59.59
C THR A 204 -115.43 -28.01 -60.00
N LYS A 205 -115.74 -28.20 -61.29
CA LYS A 205 -117.11 -28.18 -61.81
C LYS A 205 -117.94 -29.26 -61.14
#